data_AF-A0A952RH10-F1
#
_entry.id   AF-A0A952RH10-F1
#
_cell.length_a   1.000
_cell.length_b   1.000
_cell.length_c   1.000
_cell.angle_alpha   90.00
_cell.angle_beta   90.00
_cell.angle_gamma   90.00
#
_symmetry.space_group_name_H-M   'P 1'
#
loop_
_entity.id
_entity.type
_entity.pdbx_description
1 polymer ?
#
loop_
_entity_poly.entity_id
_entity_poly.type
_entity_poly.pdbx_seq_one_letter_code
_entity_poly.pdbx_strand_id
1 'polypeptide(L)'
;MRHLCLALVLLGLVSGCSMESKFANDAKKSTVHVAIARDGSTTMDGKPASGNELTTRAHENADAHFVVDAEREVSFQVLLSTLERLRAGGANDIALGIILASSDPSAKAAGSAAPPPSGPATGPTPPPRAAITPGTRWDCPFPANAAKTDANVLVVVHVETDGKPVSADVLEDPGGGFGEAAKKCALEKAYVAAQDVNGQPVRAATFPFYIHFVAK
;
A
#
# COMPACT_ATOMS: atom_id res chain seq x y z
N MET A 1 -32.38 -27.70 -18.33
CA MET A 1 -32.97 -26.34 -18.21
C MET A 1 -32.29 -25.26 -19.08
N ARG A 2 -31.35 -25.58 -19.98
CA ARG A 2 -30.80 -24.61 -20.96
C ARG A 2 -31.59 -24.56 -22.28
N HIS A 3 -32.23 -25.65 -22.68
CA HIS A 3 -32.98 -25.71 -23.95
C HIS A 3 -34.37 -25.06 -23.91
N LEU A 4 -34.91 -24.76 -22.72
CA LEU A 4 -36.24 -24.13 -22.61
C LEU A 4 -36.20 -22.62 -22.88
N CYS A 5 -35.06 -21.97 -22.67
CA CYS A 5 -34.93 -20.52 -22.79
C CYS A 5 -34.84 -20.07 -24.26
N LEU A 6 -34.21 -20.87 -25.13
CA LEU A 6 -34.04 -20.55 -26.55
C LEU A 6 -35.38 -20.55 -27.32
N ALA A 7 -36.33 -21.39 -26.93
CA ALA A 7 -37.63 -21.48 -27.57
C ALA A 7 -38.54 -20.28 -27.26
N LEU A 8 -38.41 -19.68 -26.07
CA LEU A 8 -39.24 -18.53 -25.66
C LEU A 8 -38.82 -17.20 -26.29
N VAL A 9 -37.55 -17.05 -26.69
CA VAL A 9 -37.04 -15.83 -27.36
C VAL A 9 -37.52 -15.74 -28.81
N LEU A 10 -37.60 -16.87 -29.52
CA LEU A 10 -38.08 -16.92 -30.91
C LEU A 10 -39.59 -16.61 -31.06
N LEU A 11 -40.37 -16.77 -29.99
CA LEU A 11 -41.80 -16.49 -29.96
C LEU A 11 -42.15 -15.06 -29.52
N GLY A 12 -41.16 -14.18 -29.31
CA GLY A 12 -41.38 -12.75 -29.03
C GLY A 12 -42.11 -12.45 -27.71
N LEU A 13 -42.18 -13.40 -26.79
CA LEU A 13 -43.02 -13.33 -25.58
C LEU A 13 -42.29 -12.90 -24.30
N VAL A 14 -40.98 -12.62 -24.36
CA VAL A 14 -40.23 -12.12 -23.20
C VAL A 14 -39.22 -11.05 -23.63
N SER A 15 -39.56 -9.78 -23.41
CA SER A 15 -38.59 -8.69 -23.41
C SER A 15 -37.93 -8.66 -22.02
N GLY A 16 -36.84 -9.41 -21.86
CA GLY A 16 -36.11 -9.42 -20.58
C GLY A 16 -35.43 -10.74 -20.22
N CYS A 17 -34.68 -11.34 -21.13
CA CYS A 17 -33.60 -12.25 -20.75
C CYS A 17 -32.29 -11.48 -20.87
N SER A 18 -32.00 -10.63 -19.88
CA SER A 18 -30.69 -9.99 -19.73
C SER A 18 -29.70 -11.05 -19.26
N MET A 19 -29.17 -11.81 -20.23
CA MET A 19 -27.91 -12.54 -20.09
C MET A 19 -26.80 -11.66 -20.66
N GLU A 20 -26.54 -10.52 -20.01
CA GLU A 20 -25.34 -9.73 -20.29
C GLU A 20 -24.20 -10.22 -19.40
N SER A 21 -23.29 -10.94 -20.03
CA SER A 21 -21.84 -10.73 -19.90
C SER A 21 -21.23 -10.77 -18.49
N LYS A 22 -21.05 -11.99 -17.93
CA LYS A 22 -20.04 -12.26 -16.88
C LYS A 22 -18.61 -12.33 -17.42
N PHE A 23 -18.23 -11.40 -18.29
CA PHE A 23 -16.86 -11.23 -18.79
C PHE A 23 -16.57 -9.73 -19.03
N ALA A 24 -16.93 -8.88 -18.09
CA ALA A 24 -16.51 -7.48 -18.05
C ALA A 24 -16.90 -6.86 -16.71
N ASN A 25 -16.15 -7.15 -15.65
CA ASN A 25 -16.00 -6.22 -14.52
C ASN A 25 -14.95 -6.78 -13.56
N ASP A 26 -13.69 -6.49 -13.87
CA ASP A 26 -12.71 -6.09 -12.84
C ASP A 26 -13.28 -4.82 -12.17
N ALA A 27 -14.38 -5.00 -11.44
CA ALA A 27 -15.01 -3.94 -10.67
C ALA A 27 -14.01 -3.62 -9.56
N LYS A 28 -13.28 -2.53 -9.77
CA LYS A 28 -12.55 -1.74 -8.78
C LYS A 28 -13.08 -2.07 -7.37
N LYS A 29 -12.44 -3.00 -6.67
CA LYS A 29 -12.89 -3.42 -5.34
C LYS A 29 -12.81 -2.17 -4.46
N SER A 30 -13.95 -1.68 -3.99
CA SER A 30 -14.05 -0.41 -3.29
C SER A 30 -13.09 -0.43 -2.09
N THR A 31 -12.30 0.61 -1.93
CA THR A 31 -11.40 0.76 -0.79
C THR A 31 -12.11 1.61 0.26
N VAL A 32 -12.22 1.10 1.48
CA VAL A 32 -12.82 1.78 2.63
C VAL A 32 -11.70 2.16 3.59
N HIS A 33 -11.58 3.45 3.87
CA HIS A 33 -10.55 3.97 4.77
C HIS A 33 -11.08 4.09 6.19
N VAL A 34 -10.37 3.54 7.15
CA VAL A 34 -10.72 3.59 8.58
C VAL A 34 -9.58 4.28 9.32
N ALA A 35 -9.78 5.51 9.77
CA ALA A 35 -8.75 6.24 10.51
C ALA A 35 -9.02 6.18 12.02
N ILE A 36 -7.97 5.93 12.80
CA ILE A 36 -7.97 5.93 14.27
C ILE A 36 -7.07 7.05 14.76
N ALA A 37 -7.66 8.08 15.38
CA ALA A 37 -6.92 9.21 15.91
C ALA A 37 -6.34 8.91 17.30
N ARG A 38 -5.39 9.75 17.75
CA ARG A 38 -4.70 9.60 19.05
C ARG A 38 -5.65 9.54 20.25
N ASP A 39 -6.78 10.24 20.18
CA ASP A 39 -7.81 10.25 21.22
C ASP A 39 -8.69 8.99 21.23
N GLY A 40 -8.45 8.06 20.30
CA GLY A 40 -9.22 6.84 20.12
C GLY A 40 -10.51 7.03 19.33
N SER A 41 -10.75 8.22 18.76
CA SER A 41 -11.86 8.43 17.84
C SER A 41 -11.59 7.71 16.52
N THR A 42 -12.65 7.10 15.97
CA THR A 42 -12.59 6.30 14.76
C THR A 42 -13.48 6.92 13.69
N THR A 43 -12.96 7.01 12.47
CA THR A 43 -13.72 7.46 11.29
C THR A 43 -13.65 6.39 10.21
N MET A 44 -14.71 6.28 9.41
CA MET A 44 -14.78 5.42 8.24
C MET A 44 -15.20 6.28 7.05
N ASP A 45 -14.36 6.31 6.00
CA ASP A 45 -14.45 7.22 4.84
C ASP A 45 -14.69 8.67 5.25
N GLY A 46 -14.02 9.08 6.32
CA GLY A 46 -14.08 10.43 6.84
C GLY A 46 -15.27 10.80 7.70
N LYS A 47 -16.22 9.88 7.87
CA LYS A 47 -17.35 10.07 8.78
C LYS A 47 -17.02 9.43 10.12
N PRO A 48 -17.33 10.09 11.25
CA PRO A 48 -17.23 9.43 12.55
C PRO A 48 -18.04 8.13 12.53
N ALA A 49 -17.44 7.06 13.03
CA ALA A 49 -18.03 5.73 13.09
C ALA A 49 -17.49 5.04 14.33
N SER A 50 -18.35 4.78 15.31
CA SER A 50 -17.94 4.18 16.59
C SER A 50 -18.86 3.02 16.98
N GLY A 51 -18.36 2.11 17.82
CA GLY A 51 -19.16 0.99 18.34
C GLY A 51 -19.82 0.16 17.23
N ASN A 52 -21.14 -0.02 17.34
CA ASN A 52 -21.94 -0.83 16.41
C ASN A 52 -22.05 -0.20 15.00
N GLU A 53 -21.88 1.12 14.88
CA GLU A 53 -21.95 1.80 13.58
C GLU A 53 -20.81 1.37 12.66
N LEU A 54 -19.63 1.12 13.21
CA LEU A 54 -18.49 0.61 12.48
C LEU A 54 -18.76 -0.80 11.92
N THR A 55 -19.39 -1.64 12.73
CA THR A 55 -19.78 -3.01 12.35
C THR A 55 -20.83 -3.00 11.24
N THR A 56 -21.88 -2.16 11.36
CA THR A 56 -22.93 -2.05 10.34
C THR A 56 -22.36 -1.57 9.00
N ARG A 57 -21.53 -0.52 9.01
CA ARG A 57 -20.92 0.00 7.78
C ARG A 57 -19.89 -0.95 7.18
N ALA A 58 -19.18 -1.72 8.00
CA ALA A 58 -18.33 -2.80 7.51
C ALA A 58 -19.15 -3.92 6.84
N HIS A 59 -20.34 -4.24 7.35
CA HIS A 59 -21.25 -5.21 6.74
C HIS A 59 -21.80 -4.75 5.39
N GLU A 60 -22.17 -3.48 5.28
CA GLU A 60 -22.57 -2.86 4.01
C GLU A 60 -21.46 -2.89 2.96
N ASN A 61 -20.20 -2.97 3.39
CA ASN A 61 -19.00 -2.97 2.54
C ASN A 61 -18.19 -4.28 2.70
N ALA A 62 -18.83 -5.42 2.96
CA ALA A 62 -18.12 -6.67 3.28
C ALA A 62 -17.15 -7.14 2.16
N ASP A 63 -17.42 -6.77 0.91
CA ASP A 63 -16.58 -7.08 -0.25
C ASP A 63 -15.50 -6.02 -0.53
N ALA A 64 -15.34 -5.00 0.32
CA ALA A 64 -14.35 -3.92 0.15
C ALA A 64 -12.94 -4.33 0.64
N HIS A 65 -11.92 -3.62 0.16
CA HIS A 65 -10.60 -3.60 0.81
C HIS A 65 -10.61 -2.55 1.92
N PHE A 66 -10.36 -2.96 3.16
CA PHE A 66 -10.30 -2.03 4.29
C PHE A 66 -8.85 -1.60 4.51
N VAL A 67 -8.61 -0.29 4.58
CA VAL A 67 -7.31 0.26 4.97
C VAL A 67 -7.51 0.93 6.31
N VAL A 68 -6.85 0.40 7.35
CA VAL A 68 -6.92 0.94 8.71
C VAL A 68 -5.67 1.77 8.96
N ASP A 69 -5.85 3.07 9.10
CA ASP A 69 -4.79 4.03 9.35
C ASP A 69 -4.85 4.47 10.83
N ALA A 70 -3.88 4.05 11.64
CA ALA A 70 -3.80 4.42 13.05
C ALA A 70 -2.70 5.46 13.28
N GLU A 71 -2.97 6.49 14.09
CA GLU A 71 -1.92 7.39 14.53
C GLU A 71 -0.86 6.65 15.37
N ARG A 72 0.40 7.10 15.28
CA ARG A 72 1.58 6.47 15.94
C ARG A 72 1.41 6.16 17.43
N GLU A 73 0.59 6.93 18.15
CA GLU A 73 0.40 6.80 19.60
C GLU A 73 -0.95 6.18 20.01
N VAL A 74 -1.68 5.59 19.07
CA VAL A 74 -2.92 4.87 19.38
C VAL A 74 -2.62 3.66 20.28
N SER A 75 -3.43 3.49 21.33
CA SER A 75 -3.35 2.32 22.19
C SER A 75 -3.65 1.05 21.39
N PHE A 76 -2.80 0.02 21.56
CA PHE A 76 -2.99 -1.27 20.92
C PHE A 76 -4.38 -1.88 21.18
N GLN A 77 -4.97 -1.63 22.35
CA GLN A 77 -6.33 -2.06 22.69
C GLN A 77 -7.41 -1.41 21.80
N VAL A 78 -7.24 -0.13 21.48
CA VAL A 78 -8.15 0.61 20.59
C VAL A 78 -8.03 0.08 19.16
N LEU A 79 -6.81 -0.16 18.69
CA LEU A 79 -6.57 -0.75 17.38
C LEU A 79 -7.20 -2.15 17.27
N LEU A 80 -6.91 -3.02 18.24
CA LEU A 80 -7.41 -4.40 18.22
C LEU A 80 -8.94 -4.45 18.26
N SER A 81 -9.57 -3.70 19.16
CA SER A 81 -11.04 -3.64 19.23
C SER A 81 -11.69 -3.06 17.97
N THR A 82 -11.00 -2.18 17.25
CA THR A 82 -11.46 -1.69 15.93
C THR A 82 -11.39 -2.79 14.88
N LEU A 83 -10.28 -3.53 14.81
CA LEU A 83 -10.10 -4.65 13.89
C LEU A 83 -11.11 -5.77 14.14
N GLU A 84 -11.38 -6.10 15.40
CA GLU A 84 -12.40 -7.08 15.78
C GLU A 84 -13.79 -6.68 15.30
N ARG A 85 -14.15 -5.40 15.40
CA ARG A 85 -15.44 -4.87 14.92
C ARG A 85 -15.55 -4.89 13.40
N LEU A 86 -14.48 -4.53 12.68
CA LEU A 86 -14.45 -4.64 11.22
C LEU A 86 -14.65 -6.10 10.78
N ARG A 87 -13.95 -7.04 11.43
CA ARG A 87 -14.09 -8.47 11.16
C ARG A 87 -15.48 -8.99 11.51
N ALA A 88 -16.08 -8.55 12.61
CA ALA A 88 -17.45 -8.90 12.97
C ALA A 88 -18.47 -8.39 11.94
N GLY A 89 -18.17 -7.29 11.25
CA GLY A 89 -18.94 -6.79 10.12
C GLY A 89 -18.74 -7.58 8.82
N GLY A 90 -17.72 -8.44 8.73
CA GLY A 90 -17.42 -9.23 7.53
C GLY A 90 -16.22 -8.69 6.72
N ALA A 91 -15.46 -7.73 7.24
CA ALA A 91 -14.21 -7.30 6.61
C ALA A 91 -13.14 -8.41 6.73
N ASN A 92 -12.88 -9.09 5.60
CA ASN A 92 -11.89 -10.17 5.52
C ASN A 92 -10.55 -9.72 4.92
N ASP A 93 -10.53 -8.56 4.28
CA ASP A 93 -9.38 -8.01 3.56
C ASP A 93 -9.02 -6.66 4.17
N ILE A 94 -8.06 -6.67 5.11
CA ILE A 94 -7.70 -5.52 5.94
C ILE A 94 -6.19 -5.27 5.81
N ALA A 95 -5.82 -4.09 5.34
CA ALA A 95 -4.46 -3.55 5.40
C ALA A 95 -4.31 -2.60 6.59
N LEU A 96 -3.15 -2.60 7.24
CA LEU A 96 -2.86 -1.75 8.40
C LEU A 96 -1.73 -0.77 8.07
N GLY A 97 -1.99 0.52 8.27
CA GLY A 97 -1.03 1.61 8.14
C GLY A 97 -0.86 2.36 9.47
N ILE A 98 0.36 2.85 9.73
CA ILE A 98 0.63 3.79 10.81
C ILE A 98 0.81 5.17 10.19
N ILE A 99 -0.07 6.11 10.52
CA ILE A 99 -0.01 7.48 10.03
C ILE A 99 0.69 8.40 11.04
N LEU A 100 1.55 9.27 10.53
CA LEU A 100 2.18 10.35 11.29
C LEU A 100 1.22 11.53 11.26
N ALA A 101 0.29 11.54 12.22
CA ALA A 101 -0.65 12.61 12.57
C ALA A 101 -0.88 13.70 11.50
N SER A 102 -2.00 13.61 10.79
CA SER A 102 -2.78 14.80 10.40
C SER A 102 -4.21 14.40 10.13
N SER A 103 -5.12 14.96 10.91
CA SER A 103 -6.57 14.89 10.77
C SER A 103 -7.01 15.53 9.46
N ASP A 104 -6.98 14.75 8.37
CA ASP A 104 -7.66 15.07 7.12
C ASP A 104 -8.28 13.79 6.53
N PRO A 105 -9.60 13.62 6.59
CA PRO A 105 -10.29 12.46 6.03
C PRO A 105 -10.39 12.44 4.49
N SER A 106 -9.42 13.04 3.79
CA SER A 106 -9.40 13.13 2.32
C SER A 106 -8.04 12.79 1.72
N ALA A 107 -7.30 11.86 2.31
CA ALA A 107 -6.26 11.11 1.58
C ALA A 107 -6.93 10.09 0.65
N LYS A 108 -7.70 10.61 -0.31
CA LYS A 108 -8.39 9.87 -1.37
C LYS A 108 -7.33 9.17 -2.22
N ALA A 109 -7.46 7.85 -2.32
CA ALA A 109 -6.77 6.94 -3.22
C ALA A 109 -6.08 7.62 -4.42
N ALA A 110 -4.74 7.57 -4.46
CA ALA A 110 -3.95 7.92 -5.63
C ALA A 110 -4.09 6.82 -6.70
N GLY A 111 -5.26 6.78 -7.34
CA GLY A 111 -5.47 6.10 -8.62
C GLY A 111 -5.14 7.06 -9.75
N SER A 112 -4.08 6.73 -10.50
CA SER A 112 -3.58 7.34 -11.73
C SER A 112 -4.56 8.25 -12.50
N ALA A 113 -4.29 9.55 -12.49
CA ALA A 113 -4.77 10.51 -13.49
C ALA A 113 -3.71 11.62 -13.62
N ALA A 114 -3.48 12.06 -14.87
CA ALA A 114 -2.47 13.03 -15.29
C ALA A 114 -2.40 14.30 -14.41
N PRO A 115 -1.22 14.95 -14.26
CA PRO A 115 -1.03 16.02 -13.29
C PRO A 115 -1.88 17.26 -13.64
N PRO A 116 -2.74 17.75 -12.73
CA PRO A 116 -3.31 19.08 -12.85
C PRO A 116 -2.25 20.17 -12.58
N PRO A 117 -2.43 21.38 -13.12
CA PRO A 117 -1.44 22.45 -13.03
C PRO A 117 -1.15 22.85 -11.58
N SER A 118 0.14 23.07 -11.31
CA SER A 118 0.75 23.37 -10.02
C SER A 118 0.14 24.59 -9.33
N GLY A 119 -0.81 24.35 -8.43
CA GLY A 119 -1.08 25.25 -7.31
C GLY A 119 -0.16 24.88 -6.13
N PRO A 120 0.23 25.84 -5.26
CA PRO A 120 1.07 25.54 -4.10
C PRO A 120 0.33 24.60 -3.15
N ALA A 121 0.89 23.41 -2.93
CA ALA A 121 0.35 22.40 -2.04
C ALA A 121 0.54 22.83 -0.58
N THR A 122 -0.56 23.13 0.11
CA THR A 122 -0.59 23.51 1.54
C THR A 122 -0.72 22.29 2.49
N GLY A 123 -0.32 21.11 2.03
CA GLY A 123 -0.27 19.90 2.87
C GLY A 123 1.06 19.77 3.63
N PRO A 124 1.14 18.97 4.70
CA PRO A 124 2.41 18.60 5.31
C PRO A 124 3.34 18.07 4.24
N THR A 125 4.48 18.72 4.05
CA THR A 125 5.47 18.27 3.07
C THR A 125 5.89 16.84 3.46
N PRO A 126 5.79 15.86 2.54
CA PRO A 126 6.29 14.52 2.80
C PRO A 126 7.72 14.62 3.34
N PRO A 127 8.09 13.79 4.34
CA PRO A 127 9.45 13.82 4.86
C PRO A 127 10.42 13.62 3.69
N PRO A 128 11.53 14.37 3.68
CA PRO A 128 12.50 14.31 2.60
C PRO A 128 13.02 12.88 2.48
N ARG A 129 13.10 12.37 1.25
CA ARG A 129 13.55 10.99 0.96
C ARG A 129 14.78 10.99 0.10
N ALA A 130 15.68 10.06 0.39
CA ALA A 130 16.82 9.81 -0.48
C ALA A 130 16.34 9.05 -1.72
N ALA A 131 16.99 9.28 -2.85
CA ALA A 131 16.65 8.62 -4.11
C ALA A 131 17.82 7.76 -4.60
N ILE A 132 17.49 6.72 -5.37
CA ILE A 132 18.49 5.94 -6.08
C ILE A 132 19.03 6.80 -7.23
N THR A 133 20.35 6.83 -7.41
CA THR A 133 20.95 7.58 -8.51
C THR A 133 20.43 7.02 -9.85
N PRO A 134 19.85 7.85 -10.74
CA PRO A 134 19.36 7.40 -12.03
C PRO A 134 20.46 6.67 -12.83
N GLY A 135 20.12 5.55 -13.46
CA GLY A 135 21.08 4.74 -14.22
C GLY A 135 21.98 3.82 -13.39
N THR A 136 21.79 3.75 -12.07
CA THR A 136 22.47 2.76 -11.23
C THR A 136 22.12 1.36 -11.68
N ARG A 137 23.13 0.57 -12.08
CA ARG A 137 22.96 -0.84 -12.39
C ARG A 137 22.91 -1.67 -11.11
N TRP A 138 21.86 -2.47 -11.00
CA TRP A 138 21.57 -3.35 -9.86
C TRP A 138 22.02 -4.78 -10.11
N ASP A 139 23.23 -4.94 -10.66
CA ASP A 139 23.88 -6.24 -10.84
C ASP A 139 24.47 -6.73 -9.52
N CYS A 140 23.61 -7.15 -8.59
CA CYS A 140 24.05 -7.70 -7.32
C CYS A 140 24.59 -9.12 -7.51
N PRO A 141 25.75 -9.48 -6.91
CA PRO A 141 26.28 -10.83 -6.99
C PRO A 141 25.32 -11.82 -6.31
N PHE A 142 25.03 -12.92 -6.99
CA PHE A 142 24.17 -13.97 -6.45
C PHE A 142 24.82 -14.59 -5.21
N PRO A 143 24.08 -14.83 -4.10
CA PRO A 143 24.67 -15.38 -2.88
C PRO A 143 25.17 -16.81 -3.11
N ALA A 144 26.37 -17.13 -2.62
CA ALA A 144 26.93 -18.48 -2.77
C ALA A 144 26.11 -19.57 -2.06
N ASN A 145 25.40 -19.20 -1.00
CA ASN A 145 24.59 -20.11 -0.16
C ASN A 145 23.11 -20.11 -0.53
N ALA A 146 22.71 -19.38 -1.57
CA ALA A 146 21.31 -19.28 -1.97
C ALA A 146 20.86 -20.45 -2.85
N ALA A 147 19.57 -20.76 -2.78
CA ALA A 147 18.93 -21.64 -3.75
C ALA A 147 19.06 -21.03 -5.16
N LYS A 148 19.23 -21.87 -6.19
CA LYS A 148 19.32 -21.44 -7.60
C LYS A 148 17.94 -21.05 -8.16
N THR A 149 17.31 -20.08 -7.52
CA THR A 149 15.98 -19.58 -7.85
C THR A 149 16.00 -18.07 -7.83
N ASP A 150 15.17 -17.44 -8.66
CA ASP A 150 14.97 -16.00 -8.62
C ASP A 150 14.39 -15.57 -7.27
N ALA A 151 14.83 -14.41 -6.80
CA ALA A 151 14.45 -13.90 -5.49
C ALA A 151 14.30 -12.39 -5.50
N ASN A 152 13.32 -11.90 -4.75
CA ASN A 152 13.07 -10.48 -4.53
C ASN A 152 13.32 -10.16 -3.07
N VAL A 153 14.11 -9.12 -2.81
CA VAL A 153 14.38 -8.65 -1.44
C VAL A 153 13.89 -7.21 -1.33
N LEU A 154 13.00 -6.94 -0.39
CA LEU A 154 12.52 -5.57 -0.14
C LEU A 154 13.48 -4.89 0.85
N VAL A 155 14.05 -3.76 0.42
CA VAL A 155 15.04 -3.04 1.23
C VAL A 155 14.72 -1.55 1.36
N VAL A 156 15.19 -0.97 2.46
CA VAL A 156 15.23 0.48 2.71
C VAL A 156 16.65 0.86 3.06
N VAL A 157 17.16 1.93 2.45
CA VAL A 157 18.56 2.36 2.64
C VAL A 157 18.56 3.73 3.30
N HIS A 158 19.32 3.87 4.38
CA HIS A 158 19.56 5.15 5.03
C HIS A 158 20.76 5.81 4.37
N VAL A 159 20.57 7.03 3.94
CA VAL A 159 21.54 7.81 3.18
C VAL A 159 21.85 9.08 3.96
N GLU A 160 23.13 9.40 4.04
CA GLU A 160 23.64 10.59 4.70
C GLU A 160 23.50 11.84 3.81
N THR A 161 23.74 13.02 4.39
CA THR A 161 23.74 14.31 3.69
C THR A 161 24.70 14.38 2.49
N ASP A 162 25.71 13.51 2.41
CA ASP A 162 26.66 13.43 1.29
C ASP A 162 26.21 12.46 0.18
N GLY A 163 25.04 11.81 0.33
CA GLY A 163 24.53 10.81 -0.62
C GLY A 163 25.11 9.41 -0.42
N LYS A 164 25.91 9.19 0.62
CA LYS A 164 26.45 7.85 0.92
C LYS A 164 25.47 7.03 1.74
N PRO A 165 25.31 5.73 1.43
CA PRO A 165 24.51 4.83 2.25
C PRO A 165 25.27 4.52 3.54
N VAL A 166 24.58 4.63 4.68
CA VAL A 166 25.14 4.35 6.02
C VAL A 166 24.63 3.04 6.59
N SER A 167 23.39 2.67 6.26
CA SER A 167 22.79 1.39 6.65
C SER A 167 21.71 0.97 5.66
N ALA A 168 21.44 -0.33 5.60
CA ALA A 168 20.38 -0.92 4.80
C ALA A 168 19.56 -1.88 5.66
N ASP A 169 18.26 -1.61 5.74
CA ASP A 169 17.28 -2.45 6.42
C ASP A 169 16.59 -3.35 5.39
N VAL A 170 16.49 -4.63 5.71
CA VAL A 170 15.74 -5.59 4.90
C VAL A 170 14.37 -5.75 5.55
N LEU A 171 13.33 -5.40 4.79
CA LEU A 171 11.95 -5.52 5.23
C LEU A 171 11.37 -6.91 4.90
N GLU A 172 11.81 -7.49 3.78
CA GLU A 172 11.37 -8.81 3.34
C GLU A 172 12.57 -9.58 2.77
N ASP A 173 12.83 -10.78 3.32
CA ASP A 173 13.90 -11.67 2.90
C ASP A 173 13.31 -13.06 2.61
N PRO A 174 13.43 -13.59 1.37
CA PRO A 174 13.04 -14.96 1.05
C PRO A 174 13.93 -16.02 1.74
N GLY A 175 15.03 -15.60 2.37
CA GLY A 175 15.96 -16.45 3.12
C GLY A 175 17.18 -16.85 2.28
N GLY A 176 17.93 -17.86 2.71
CA GLY A 176 19.06 -18.40 1.92
C GLY A 176 20.24 -17.43 1.67
N GLY A 177 20.30 -16.30 2.39
CA GLY A 177 21.38 -15.31 2.26
C GLY A 177 21.11 -14.19 1.25
N PHE A 178 19.91 -14.10 0.67
CA PHE A 178 19.53 -12.99 -0.21
C PHE A 178 19.49 -11.65 0.53
N GLY A 179 18.97 -11.61 1.76
CA GLY A 179 18.97 -10.39 2.59
C GLY A 179 20.36 -9.81 2.84
N GLU A 180 21.35 -10.63 3.19
CA GLU A 180 22.73 -10.16 3.39
C GLU A 180 23.37 -9.67 2.09
N ALA A 181 23.17 -10.40 0.99
CA ALA A 181 23.67 -9.99 -0.32
C ALA A 181 23.04 -8.68 -0.79
N ALA A 182 21.73 -8.51 -0.57
CA ALA A 182 20.99 -7.30 -0.89
C ALA A 182 21.51 -6.11 -0.08
N LYS A 183 21.71 -6.28 1.24
CA LYS A 183 22.29 -5.23 2.09
C LYS A 183 23.67 -4.81 1.60
N LYS A 184 24.55 -5.77 1.36
CA LYS A 184 25.91 -5.49 0.89
C LYS A 184 25.88 -4.77 -0.46
N CYS A 185 25.07 -5.25 -1.39
CA CYS A 185 24.95 -4.63 -2.71
C CYS A 185 24.39 -3.21 -2.62
N ALA A 186 23.37 -2.97 -1.78
CA ALA A 186 22.79 -1.66 -1.56
C ALA A 186 23.80 -0.66 -0.98
N LEU A 187 24.61 -1.08 -0.01
CA LEU A 187 25.65 -0.25 0.59
C LEU A 187 26.79 0.12 -0.38
N GLU A 188 26.95 -0.61 -1.48
CA GLU A 188 27.94 -0.33 -2.52
C GLU A 188 27.39 0.61 -3.62
N LYS A 189 26.09 0.96 -3.60
CA LYS A 189 25.48 1.85 -4.59
C LYS A 189 25.55 3.32 -4.20
N ALA A 190 25.39 4.17 -5.21
CA ALA A 190 25.33 5.61 -5.05
C ALA A 190 23.87 6.09 -4.94
N TYR A 191 23.63 7.02 -4.02
CA TYR A 191 22.31 7.61 -3.79
C TYR A 191 22.37 9.13 -3.90
N VAL A 192 21.22 9.71 -4.18
CA VAL A 192 21.00 11.15 -4.11
C VAL A 192 20.52 11.47 -2.70
N ALA A 193 21.25 12.35 -2.02
CA ALA A 193 20.87 12.85 -0.70
C ALA A 193 19.46 13.48 -0.76
N ALA A 194 18.68 13.28 0.29
CA ALA A 194 17.40 13.94 0.42
C ALA A 194 17.61 15.44 0.66
N GLN A 195 16.68 16.27 0.19
CA GLN A 195 16.73 17.71 0.40
C GLN A 195 15.53 18.15 1.23
N ASP A 196 15.75 19.03 2.21
CA ASP A 196 14.67 19.68 2.95
C ASP A 196 13.93 20.73 2.10
N VAL A 197 12.94 21.39 2.70
CA VAL A 197 12.16 22.46 2.05
C VAL A 197 13.00 23.66 1.61
N ASN A 198 14.21 23.81 2.15
CA ASN A 198 15.16 24.87 1.84
C ASN A 198 16.23 24.42 0.82
N GLY A 199 16.14 23.18 0.31
CA GLY A 199 17.14 22.60 -0.58
C GLY A 199 18.42 22.11 0.12
N GLN A 200 18.44 22.07 1.45
CA GLN A 200 19.59 21.60 2.24
C GLN A 200 19.61 20.07 2.26
N PRO A 201 20.78 19.42 2.05
CA PRO A 201 20.89 17.99 2.15
C PRO A 201 20.63 17.53 3.59
N VAL A 202 19.78 16.52 3.76
CA VAL A 202 19.41 15.93 5.04
C VAL A 202 19.55 14.41 5.02
N ARG A 203 19.87 13.83 6.17
CA ARG A 203 19.88 12.37 6.33
C ARG A 203 18.46 11.84 6.20
N ALA A 204 18.27 10.84 5.35
CA ALA A 204 16.96 10.25 5.13
C ALA A 204 17.04 8.81 4.62
N ALA A 205 15.92 8.11 4.74
CA ALA A 205 15.75 6.80 4.14
C ALA A 205 15.22 6.90 2.71
N THR A 206 15.55 5.92 1.87
CA THR A 206 14.93 5.72 0.56
C THR A 206 13.47 5.28 0.71
N PHE A 207 12.72 5.33 -0.40
CA PHE A 207 11.48 4.55 -0.48
C PHE A 207 11.82 3.05 -0.47
N PRO A 208 10.98 2.15 0.07
CA PRO A 208 11.18 0.71 -0.05
C PRO A 208 11.24 0.29 -1.52
N PHE A 209 12.27 -0.46 -1.91
CA PHE A 209 12.41 -0.96 -3.28
C PHE A 209 12.89 -2.40 -3.29
N TYR A 210 12.54 -3.10 -4.37
CA TYR A 210 12.95 -4.49 -4.55
C TYR A 210 14.30 -4.57 -5.25
N ILE A 211 15.19 -5.40 -4.70
CA ILE A 211 16.37 -5.90 -5.40
C ILE A 211 16.03 -7.27 -5.97
N HIS A 212 16.10 -7.37 -7.29
CA HIS A 212 15.81 -8.60 -8.04
C HIS A 212 17.11 -9.38 -8.26
N PHE A 213 17.18 -10.59 -7.70
CA PHE A 213 18.24 -11.55 -7.99
C PHE A 213 17.77 -12.50 -9.08
N VAL A 214 18.52 -12.56 -10.16
CA VAL A 214 18.29 -13.51 -11.27
C VAL A 214 19.26 -14.67 -11.11
N ALA A 215 18.73 -15.89 -11.04
CA ALA A 215 19.55 -17.09 -11.05
C ALA A 215 20.31 -17.18 -12.39
N LYS A 216 21.63 -17.38 -12.32
CA LYS A 216 22.49 -17.60 -13.49
C LYS A 216 22.77 -19.08 -13.71
#